data_AF-A0A8I6TMG7-F1
#
_entry.id   AF-A0A8I6TMG7-F1
#
_cell.length_a   1.000
_cell.length_b   1.000
_cell.length_c   1.000
_cell.angle_alpha   90.00
_cell.angle_beta   90.00
_cell.angle_gamma   90.00
#
_symmetry.space_group_name_H-M   'P 1'
#
loop_
_entity.id
_entity.type
_entity.pdbx_description
1 polymer ?
#
loop_
_entity_poly.entity_id
_entity_poly.type
_entity_poly.pdbx_seq_one_letter_code
_entity_poly.pdbx_strand_id
1 'polypeptide(L)'
;MEGIKDTILLFCNLINKMYSEQLLSIHFSHGKFNRTSDHTVVVFWRIIHRIVCDQRNCSDIVYCVKKLMLTKFGYRMASFYALPDNSTYGSRELLLALGKLVVDNKLEEAFDKIISKSVLISEFGQEPDRKKCNINECKKVELDNSEDFLKMLMFKAGKIKNNLRAIDRLNEIRQKETAKIHEETSSIPCISHLSVWELLVLSNKKVYYAGYQKHLQAAVEILDAYFLWLKRKKEFIKWIMDRNDEHNVHNCS
;
A
#
# COMPACT_ATOMS: atom_id res chain seq x y z
N MET A 1 18.34 10.06 23.94
CA MET A 1 17.07 10.54 23.36
C MET A 1 17.22 11.11 21.93
N GLU A 2 18.42 11.46 21.45
CA GLU A 2 18.59 11.95 20.06
C GLU A 2 18.45 10.83 19.01
N GLY A 3 19.07 9.66 19.21
CA GLY A 3 18.99 8.55 18.24
C GLY A 3 17.58 8.02 17.97
N ILE A 4 16.65 8.14 18.93
CA ILE A 4 15.25 7.75 18.71
C ILE A 4 14.48 8.79 17.88
N LYS A 5 14.79 10.08 18.03
CA LYS A 5 14.18 11.13 17.18
C LYS A 5 14.53 10.90 15.72
N ASP A 6 15.81 10.62 15.45
CA ASP A 6 16.28 10.29 14.10
C ASP A 6 15.62 9.02 13.57
N THR A 7 15.49 7.99 14.42
CA THR A 7 14.79 6.74 14.06
C THR A 7 13.32 6.98 13.70
N ILE A 8 12.61 7.81 14.46
CA ILE A 8 11.22 8.20 14.16
C ILE A 8 11.16 8.98 12.84
N LEU A 9 12.10 9.92 12.60
CA LEU A 9 12.15 10.67 11.34
C LEU A 9 12.37 9.76 10.14
N LEU A 10 13.24 8.75 10.24
CA LEU A 10 13.44 7.75 9.20
C LEU A 10 12.16 6.95 8.93
N PHE A 11 11.44 6.56 9.98
CA PHE A 11 10.15 5.89 9.84
C PHE A 11 9.09 6.76 9.15
N CYS A 12 8.96 8.03 9.58
CA CYS A 12 8.06 8.99 8.93
C CYS A 12 8.40 9.17 7.44
N ASN A 13 9.69 9.33 7.12
CA ASN A 13 10.16 9.48 5.75
C ASN A 13 9.78 8.26 4.88
N LEU A 14 9.99 7.05 5.39
CA LEU A 14 9.60 5.81 4.70
C LEU A 14 8.08 5.76 4.43
N ILE A 15 7.26 5.96 5.46
CA ILE A 15 5.79 5.90 5.34
C ILE A 15 5.27 6.96 4.36
N ASN A 16 5.80 8.19 4.43
CA ASN A 16 5.38 9.28 3.56
C ASN A 16 5.76 9.00 2.10
N LYS A 17 6.92 8.39 1.83
CA LYS A 17 7.29 7.96 0.47
C LYS A 17 6.44 6.79 -0.03
N MET A 18 6.10 5.82 0.83
CA MET A 18 5.30 4.65 0.45
C MET A 18 3.82 4.98 0.18
N TYR A 19 3.23 5.91 0.95
CA TYR A 19 1.79 6.14 0.95
C TYR A 19 1.37 7.58 0.67
N SER A 20 2.31 8.50 0.45
CA SER A 20 2.05 9.93 0.28
C SER A 20 1.23 10.56 1.41
N GLU A 21 1.42 10.06 2.63
CA GLU A 21 0.81 10.61 3.85
C GLU A 21 1.69 11.73 4.45
N GLN A 22 1.15 12.48 5.42
CA GLN A 22 1.85 13.56 6.11
C GLN A 22 2.17 13.18 7.57
N LEU A 23 2.87 12.05 7.76
CA LEU A 23 3.30 11.60 9.07
C LEU A 23 4.50 12.43 9.56
N LEU A 24 4.42 12.95 10.78
CA LEU A 24 5.44 13.78 11.41
C LEU A 24 5.87 13.16 12.75
N SER A 25 7.09 13.47 13.18
CA SER A 25 7.63 12.98 14.46
C SER A 25 6.78 13.42 15.67
N ILE A 26 6.12 14.58 15.58
CA ILE A 26 5.22 15.09 16.63
C ILE A 26 4.03 14.14 16.89
N HIS A 27 3.55 13.43 15.86
CA HIS A 27 2.46 12.46 15.99
C HIS A 27 2.87 11.28 16.91
N PHE A 28 4.14 10.86 16.84
CA PHE A 28 4.69 9.81 17.71
C PHE A 28 4.86 10.26 19.14
N SER A 29 5.33 11.50 19.36
CA SER A 29 5.38 12.10 20.70
C SER A 29 3.99 12.16 21.32
N HIS A 30 2.98 12.59 20.55
CA HIS A 30 1.59 12.62 21.00
C HIS A 30 1.07 11.23 21.37
N GLY A 31 1.26 10.24 20.50
CA GLY A 31 0.85 8.86 20.79
C GLY A 31 1.58 8.25 22.00
N LYS A 32 2.87 8.56 22.20
CA LYS A 32 3.66 8.00 23.31
C LYS A 32 3.22 8.55 24.67
N PHE A 33 2.94 9.85 24.78
CA PHE A 33 2.51 10.49 26.03
C PHE A 33 0.98 10.58 26.18
N ASN A 34 0.24 9.80 25.39
CA ASN A 34 -1.21 9.79 25.35
C ASN A 34 -1.84 11.20 25.21
N ARG A 35 -1.14 12.10 24.50
CA ARG A 35 -1.68 13.41 24.14
C ARG A 35 -2.54 13.22 22.90
N THR A 36 -3.81 13.58 23.00
CA THR A 36 -4.75 13.47 21.90
C THR A 36 -4.78 14.77 21.11
N SER A 37 -4.44 14.70 19.83
CA SER A 37 -4.91 15.66 18.85
C SER A 37 -5.66 14.90 17.78
N ASP A 38 -6.86 15.38 17.42
CA ASP A 38 -7.74 14.73 16.44
C ASP A 38 -7.00 14.41 15.14
N HIS A 39 -6.12 15.33 14.71
CA HIS A 39 -5.26 15.13 13.55
C HIS A 39 -4.31 13.93 13.69
N THR A 40 -3.71 13.70 14.86
CA THR A 40 -2.79 12.56 15.09
C THR A 40 -3.54 11.23 14.98
N VAL A 41 -4.73 11.15 15.57
CA VAL A 41 -5.58 9.95 15.57
C VAL A 41 -5.99 9.60 14.13
N VAL A 42 -6.43 10.59 13.36
CA VAL A 42 -6.81 10.41 11.95
C VAL A 42 -5.62 9.94 11.10
N VAL A 43 -4.43 10.53 11.28
CA VAL A 43 -3.22 10.13 10.54
C VAL A 43 -2.86 8.68 10.84
N PHE A 44 -2.89 8.25 12.11
CA PHE A 44 -2.59 6.86 12.44
C PHE A 44 -3.61 5.88 11.86
N TRP A 45 -4.91 6.18 11.90
CA TRP A 45 -5.93 5.34 11.25
C TRP A 45 -5.66 5.18 9.76
N ARG A 46 -5.30 6.26 9.05
CA ARG A 46 -4.97 6.20 7.62
C ARG A 46 -3.76 5.32 7.35
N ILE A 47 -2.69 5.47 8.11
CA ILE A 47 -1.45 4.69 7.91
C ILE A 47 -1.71 3.21 8.18
N ILE A 48 -2.37 2.88 9.30
CA ILE A 48 -2.73 1.50 9.62
C ILE A 48 -3.61 0.93 8.51
N HIS A 49 -4.60 1.68 8.04
CA HIS A 49 -5.44 1.28 6.90
C HIS A 49 -4.64 1.01 5.63
N ARG A 50 -3.68 1.87 5.27
CA ARG A 50 -2.82 1.66 4.09
C ARG A 50 -2.01 0.36 4.18
N ILE A 51 -1.50 0.03 5.36
CA ILE A 51 -0.73 -1.19 5.63
C ILE A 51 -1.63 -2.44 5.63
N VAL A 52 -2.78 -2.36 6.31
CA VAL A 52 -3.66 -3.51 6.59
C VAL A 52 -4.55 -3.86 5.37
N CYS A 53 -5.02 -2.84 4.64
CA CYS A 53 -5.98 -2.98 3.54
C CYS A 53 -5.33 -3.07 2.16
N ASP A 54 -4.00 -3.08 2.06
CA ASP A 54 -3.27 -3.14 0.77
C ASP A 54 -3.77 -2.08 -0.24
N GLN A 55 -3.98 -0.84 0.23
CA GLN A 55 -4.50 0.29 -0.58
C GLN A 55 -5.93 0.13 -1.16
N ARG A 56 -6.71 -0.85 -0.70
CA ARG A 56 -8.13 -0.94 -1.07
C ARG A 56 -8.91 0.25 -0.51
N ASN A 57 -9.86 0.77 -1.28
CA ASN A 57 -10.77 1.80 -0.79
C ASN A 57 -11.85 1.15 0.07
N CYS A 58 -11.75 1.32 1.40
CA CYS A 58 -12.85 1.08 2.33
C CYS A 58 -13.62 2.39 2.54
N SER A 59 -14.95 2.34 2.49
CA SER A 59 -15.83 3.48 2.78
C SER A 59 -15.76 3.91 4.25
N ASP A 60 -15.56 2.93 5.14
CA ASP A 60 -15.32 3.15 6.57
C ASP A 60 -13.94 2.59 6.94
N ILE A 61 -12.99 3.51 7.17
CA ILE A 61 -11.61 3.20 7.51
C ILE A 61 -11.53 2.49 8.86
N VAL A 62 -12.24 2.99 9.88
CA VAL A 62 -12.11 2.49 11.26
C VAL A 62 -12.66 1.08 11.37
N TYR A 63 -13.87 0.84 10.83
CA TYR A 63 -14.46 -0.50 10.81
C TYR A 63 -13.58 -1.51 10.05
N CYS A 64 -13.09 -1.11 8.87
CA CYS A 64 -12.27 -1.96 8.01
C CYS A 64 -10.94 -2.33 8.71
N VAL A 65 -10.29 -1.37 9.35
CA VAL A 65 -9.07 -1.62 10.14
C VAL A 65 -9.36 -2.53 11.33
N LYS A 66 -10.36 -2.21 12.18
CA LYS A 66 -10.70 -3.04 13.35
C LYS A 66 -10.96 -4.50 12.94
N LYS A 67 -11.79 -4.70 11.91
CA LYS A 67 -12.11 -6.04 11.41
C LYS A 67 -10.88 -6.80 10.93
N LEU A 68 -10.00 -6.19 10.14
CA LEU A 68 -8.82 -6.86 9.62
C LEU A 68 -7.76 -7.09 10.70
N MET A 69 -7.54 -6.12 11.59
CA MET A 69 -6.65 -6.27 12.75
C MET A 69 -7.04 -7.47 13.61
N LEU A 70 -8.34 -7.72 13.79
CA LEU A 70 -8.84 -8.87 14.54
C LEU A 70 -8.72 -10.17 13.75
N THR A 71 -9.28 -10.20 12.54
CA THR A 71 -9.49 -11.43 11.76
C THR A 71 -8.25 -11.92 11.03
N LYS A 72 -7.44 -11.01 10.48
CA LYS A 72 -6.26 -11.33 9.67
C LYS A 72 -4.96 -11.24 10.47
N PHE A 73 -4.87 -10.27 11.38
CA PHE A 73 -3.63 -10.00 12.13
C PHE A 73 -3.68 -10.46 13.60
N GLY A 74 -4.83 -10.96 14.07
CA GLY A 74 -4.95 -11.54 15.41
C GLY A 74 -4.66 -10.57 16.56
N TYR A 75 -4.78 -9.25 16.35
CA TYR A 75 -4.56 -8.26 17.39
C TYR A 75 -5.74 -8.24 18.36
N ARG A 76 -5.54 -8.56 19.64
CA ARG A 76 -6.62 -8.78 20.63
C ARG A 76 -6.64 -7.77 21.78
N MET A 77 -6.07 -6.57 21.60
CA MET A 77 -6.12 -5.52 22.63
C MET A 77 -7.51 -4.89 22.70
N ALA A 78 -8.23 -5.14 23.80
CA ALA A 78 -9.60 -4.65 23.99
C ALA A 78 -9.70 -3.12 23.90
N SER A 79 -8.72 -2.38 24.43
CA SER A 79 -8.67 -0.91 24.39
C SER A 79 -8.68 -0.36 22.95
N PHE A 80 -8.07 -1.07 22.00
CA PHE A 80 -8.08 -0.68 20.59
C PHE A 80 -9.46 -0.81 19.95
N TYR A 81 -10.23 -1.85 20.31
CA TYR A 81 -11.57 -2.06 19.78
C TYR A 81 -12.61 -1.14 20.42
N ALA A 82 -12.34 -0.67 21.64
CA ALA A 82 -13.14 0.32 22.34
C ALA A 82 -12.95 1.76 21.81
N LEU A 83 -11.99 2.01 20.92
CA LEU A 83 -11.77 3.33 20.34
C LEU A 83 -13.01 3.82 19.56
N PRO A 84 -13.31 5.13 19.60
CA PRO A 84 -14.49 5.67 18.95
C PRO A 84 -14.29 5.76 17.44
N ASP A 85 -15.37 5.59 16.69
CA ASP A 85 -15.32 5.61 15.22
C ASP A 85 -15.11 7.03 14.67
N ASN A 86 -15.37 8.06 15.48
CA ASN A 86 -15.15 9.47 15.12
C ASN A 86 -13.69 9.95 15.28
N SER A 87 -12.75 9.06 15.62
CA SER A 87 -11.31 9.38 15.75
C SER A 87 -10.97 10.50 16.76
N THR A 88 -11.77 10.64 17.83
CA THR A 88 -11.57 11.68 18.86
C THR A 88 -10.41 11.39 19.83
N TYR A 89 -10.14 10.11 20.13
CA TYR A 89 -9.04 9.72 21.02
C TYR A 89 -8.47 8.35 20.65
N GLY A 90 -7.37 7.97 21.30
CA GLY A 90 -6.73 6.66 21.11
C GLY A 90 -5.37 6.69 20.42
N SER A 91 -4.66 7.81 20.46
CA SER A 91 -3.35 7.95 19.80
C SER A 91 -2.34 6.93 20.33
N ARG A 92 -2.42 6.54 21.61
CA ARG A 92 -1.57 5.50 22.21
C ARG A 92 -1.90 4.11 21.70
N GLU A 93 -3.17 3.72 21.71
CA GLU A 93 -3.65 2.42 21.23
C GLU A 93 -3.34 2.23 19.75
N LEU A 94 -3.46 3.30 18.97
CA LEU A 94 -3.10 3.32 17.55
C LEU A 94 -1.60 3.21 17.33
N LEU A 95 -0.79 3.91 18.13
CA LEU A 95 0.66 3.76 18.09
C LEU A 95 1.10 2.32 18.43
N LEU A 96 0.45 1.69 19.42
CA LEU A 96 0.71 0.29 19.78
C LEU A 96 0.28 -0.68 18.67
N ALA A 97 -0.87 -0.45 18.04
CA ALA A 97 -1.33 -1.23 16.90
C ALA A 97 -0.36 -1.11 15.71
N LEU A 98 0.13 0.10 15.41
CA LEU A 98 1.16 0.32 14.41
C LEU A 98 2.47 -0.40 14.77
N GLY A 99 2.88 -0.33 16.03
CA GLY A 99 4.03 -1.07 16.55
C GLY A 99 3.92 -2.57 16.34
N LYS A 100 2.72 -3.14 16.59
CA LYS A 100 2.45 -4.56 16.33
C LYS A 100 2.64 -4.92 14.86
N LEU A 101 2.14 -4.09 13.93
CA LEU A 101 2.35 -4.32 12.49
C LEU A 101 3.83 -4.29 12.09
N VAL A 102 4.62 -3.40 12.69
CA VAL A 102 6.07 -3.34 12.47
C VAL A 102 6.79 -4.57 13.00
N VAL A 103 6.39 -5.07 14.18
CA VAL A 103 6.93 -6.30 14.77
C VAL A 103 6.61 -7.52 13.90
N ASP A 104 5.39 -7.58 13.36
CA ASP A 104 4.92 -8.69 12.52
C ASP A 104 5.38 -8.60 11.06
N ASN A 105 6.38 -7.75 10.79
CA ASN A 105 6.97 -7.50 9.47
C ASN A 105 5.97 -7.09 8.37
N LYS A 106 4.84 -6.47 8.74
CA LYS A 106 3.80 -6.08 7.77
C LYS A 106 4.17 -4.88 6.94
N LEU A 107 5.08 -4.05 7.43
CA LEU A 107 5.63 -2.95 6.64
C LEU A 107 6.54 -3.47 5.52
N GLU A 108 7.30 -4.53 5.79
CA GLU A 108 8.15 -5.21 4.83
C GLU A 108 7.32 -5.90 3.74
N GLU A 109 6.28 -6.64 4.12
CA GLU A 109 5.33 -7.21 3.15
C GLU A 109 4.69 -6.12 2.26
N ALA A 110 4.38 -4.95 2.83
CA ALA A 110 3.83 -3.84 2.07
C ALA A 110 4.88 -3.18 1.15
N PHE A 111 6.12 -3.05 1.62
CA PHE A 111 7.25 -2.56 0.82
C PHE A 111 7.50 -3.49 -0.37
N ASP A 112 7.59 -4.80 -0.16
CA ASP A 112 7.82 -5.78 -1.22
C ASP A 112 6.75 -5.68 -2.31
N LYS A 113 5.48 -5.53 -1.93
CA LYS A 113 4.37 -5.33 -2.86
C LYS A 113 4.45 -4.02 -3.64
N ILE A 114 4.98 -2.94 -3.04
CA ILE A 114 5.15 -1.66 -3.74
C ILE A 114 6.28 -1.77 -4.74
N ILE A 115 7.42 -2.33 -4.33
CA ILE A 115 8.60 -2.49 -5.18
C ILE A 115 8.37 -3.49 -6.31
N SER A 116 7.64 -4.59 -6.06
CA SER A 116 7.27 -5.56 -7.10
C SER A 116 6.38 -4.98 -8.19
N LYS A 117 5.68 -3.87 -7.91
CA LYS A 117 4.87 -3.12 -8.88
C LYS A 117 5.62 -1.97 -9.54
N SER A 118 6.87 -1.71 -9.13
CA SER A 118 7.68 -0.66 -9.72
C SER A 118 8.12 -1.05 -11.13
N VAL A 119 8.48 -0.06 -11.94
CA VAL A 119 8.98 -0.24 -13.31
C VAL A 119 10.25 -1.08 -13.41
N LEU A 120 10.96 -1.30 -12.29
CA LEU A 120 12.18 -2.10 -12.23
C LEU A 120 11.90 -3.62 -12.25
N ILE A 121 10.75 -4.04 -11.73
CA ILE A 121 10.38 -5.45 -11.58
C ILE A 121 9.16 -5.79 -12.46
N SER A 122 8.29 -4.81 -12.69
CA SER A 122 7.11 -4.98 -13.50
C SER A 122 7.48 -4.90 -14.98
N GLU A 123 7.54 -6.07 -15.63
CA GLU A 123 7.71 -6.21 -17.09
C GLU A 123 6.66 -5.43 -17.89
N PHE A 124 5.52 -5.14 -17.26
CA PHE A 124 4.44 -4.37 -17.86
C PHE A 124 4.21 -3.10 -17.05
N GLY A 125 3.96 -1.99 -17.73
CA GLY A 125 3.46 -0.81 -17.05
C GLY A 125 2.19 -1.10 -16.28
N GLN A 126 2.01 -0.44 -15.13
CA GLN A 126 0.66 -0.18 -14.68
C GLN A 126 -0.03 0.54 -15.82
N GLU A 127 -1.11 -0.05 -16.35
CA GLU A 127 -1.87 0.60 -17.40
C GLU A 127 -2.21 2.03 -16.93
N PRO A 128 -2.09 3.04 -17.83
CA PRO A 128 -2.57 4.37 -17.51
C PRO A 128 -4.00 4.24 -17.02
N ASP A 129 -4.25 4.80 -15.83
CA ASP A 129 -5.48 4.76 -15.04
C ASP A 129 -6.66 4.30 -15.91
N ARG A 130 -6.98 3.00 -15.88
CA ARG A 130 -8.16 2.48 -16.60
C ARG A 130 -9.30 3.38 -16.15
N LYS A 131 -9.83 4.22 -17.05
CA LYS A 131 -10.99 5.07 -16.77
C LYS A 131 -11.98 4.18 -16.04
N LYS A 132 -12.19 4.46 -14.75
CA LYS A 132 -13.05 3.63 -13.90
C LYS A 132 -14.37 3.50 -14.64
N CYS A 133 -14.68 2.30 -15.13
CA CYS A 133 -16.00 2.05 -15.68
C CYS A 133 -16.98 2.36 -14.55
N ASN A 134 -17.91 3.29 -14.80
CA ASN A 134 -18.97 3.59 -13.86
C ASN A 134 -19.87 2.36 -13.76
N ILE A 135 -19.61 1.49 -12.78
CA ILE A 135 -20.38 0.26 -12.53
C ILE A 135 -21.86 0.60 -12.24
N ASN A 136 -22.15 1.85 -11.88
CA ASN A 136 -23.48 2.35 -11.55
C ASN A 136 -24.42 2.49 -12.76
N GLU A 137 -23.96 2.25 -14.00
CA GLU A 137 -24.83 2.24 -15.19
C GLU A 137 -25.45 0.85 -15.51
N CYS A 138 -25.57 -0.03 -14.52
CA CYS A 138 -26.43 -1.20 -14.68
C CYS A 138 -27.91 -0.75 -14.61
N LYS A 139 -28.50 -0.43 -15.78
CA LYS A 139 -29.96 -0.28 -15.91
C LYS A 139 -30.62 -1.53 -15.30
N LYS A 140 -31.48 -1.33 -14.30
CA LYS A 140 -32.36 -2.40 -13.81
C LYS A 140 -33.26 -2.79 -14.97
N VAL A 141 -33.07 -3.99 -15.49
CA VAL A 141 -33.99 -4.59 -16.44
C VAL A 141 -35.01 -5.32 -15.59
N GLU A 142 -36.22 -4.78 -15.50
CA GLU A 142 -37.37 -5.50 -14.95
C GLU A 142 -37.76 -6.56 -15.99
N LEU A 143 -37.67 -7.83 -15.60
CA LEU A 143 -38.05 -8.96 -16.43
C LEU A 143 -39.17 -9.69 -15.69
N ASP A 144 -40.39 -9.57 -16.19
CA ASP A 144 -41.59 -10.16 -15.59
C ASP A 144 -41.69 -11.69 -15.79
N ASN A 145 -40.93 -12.23 -16.75
CA ASN A 145 -40.93 -13.64 -17.10
C ASN A 145 -39.64 -14.35 -16.66
N SER A 146 -39.80 -15.45 -15.92
CA SER A 146 -38.70 -16.31 -15.45
C SER A 146 -37.82 -16.86 -16.59
N GLU A 147 -38.40 -17.13 -17.75
CA GLU A 147 -37.67 -17.64 -18.92
C GLU A 147 -36.76 -16.56 -19.53
N ASP A 148 -37.24 -15.32 -19.62
CA ASP A 148 -36.47 -14.19 -20.15
C ASP A 148 -35.36 -13.77 -19.18
N PHE A 149 -35.60 -13.88 -17.87
CA PHE A 149 -34.57 -13.73 -16.85
C PHE A 149 -33.45 -14.76 -17.01
N LEU A 150 -33.79 -16.04 -17.22
CA LEU A 150 -32.82 -17.11 -17.47
C LEU A 150 -32.03 -16.87 -18.77
N LYS A 151 -32.69 -16.48 -19.86
CA LYS A 151 -32.02 -16.13 -21.13
C LYS A 151 -31.04 -14.97 -20.95
N MET A 152 -31.43 -13.92 -20.22
CA MET A 152 -30.54 -12.80 -19.90
C MET A 152 -29.32 -13.26 -19.07
N LEU A 153 -29.52 -14.10 -18.05
CA LEU A 153 -28.42 -14.63 -17.23
C LEU A 153 -27.45 -15.45 -18.07
N MET A 154 -27.96 -16.35 -18.92
CA MET A 154 -27.13 -17.16 -19.82
C MET A 154 -26.33 -16.29 -20.79
N PHE A 155 -26.96 -15.25 -21.36
CA PHE A 155 -26.27 -14.29 -22.22
C PHE A 155 -25.15 -13.54 -21.50
N LYS A 156 -25.42 -13.00 -20.30
CA LYS A 156 -24.40 -12.31 -19.49
C LYS A 156 -23.26 -13.25 -19.09
N ALA A 157 -23.57 -14.46 -18.65
CA ALA A 157 -22.59 -15.48 -18.31
C ALA A 157 -21.72 -15.87 -19.53
N GLY A 158 -22.34 -16.03 -20.70
CA GLY A 158 -21.64 -16.28 -21.96
C GLY A 158 -20.70 -15.13 -22.33
N LYS A 159 -21.16 -13.87 -22.20
CA LYS A 159 -20.33 -12.69 -22.43
C LYS A 159 -19.14 -12.61 -21.47
N ILE A 160 -19.37 -12.87 -20.17
CA ILE A 160 -18.30 -12.94 -19.16
C ILE A 160 -17.29 -14.02 -19.56
N LYS A 161 -17.74 -15.24 -19.88
CA LYS A 161 -16.87 -16.35 -20.25
C LYS A 161 -16.04 -16.05 -21.50
N ASN A 162 -16.64 -15.43 -22.52
CA ASN A 162 -15.92 -15.04 -23.73
C ASN A 162 -14.90 -13.95 -23.45
N ASN A 163 -15.23 -12.95 -22.61
CA ASN A 163 -14.30 -11.91 -22.21
C ASN A 163 -13.13 -12.47 -21.40
N LEU A 164 -13.37 -13.41 -20.47
CA LEU A 164 -12.31 -14.07 -19.72
C LEU A 164 -11.36 -14.83 -20.66
N ARG A 165 -11.90 -15.61 -21.60
CA ARG A 165 -11.09 -16.29 -22.62
C ARG A 165 -10.27 -15.32 -23.48
N ALA A 166 -10.83 -14.16 -23.82
CA ALA A 166 -10.10 -13.13 -24.56
C ALA A 166 -8.96 -12.55 -23.72
N ILE A 167 -9.19 -12.29 -22.43
CA ILE A 167 -8.15 -11.86 -21.49
C ILE A 167 -7.03 -12.91 -21.40
N ASP A 168 -7.38 -14.19 -21.28
CA ASP A 168 -6.39 -15.28 -21.21
C ASP A 168 -5.52 -15.33 -22.48
N ARG A 169 -6.13 -15.26 -23.66
CA ARG A 169 -5.40 -15.21 -24.94
C ARG A 169 -4.48 -13.99 -25.05
N LEU A 170 -4.95 -12.82 -24.61
CA LEU A 170 -4.13 -11.61 -24.59
C LEU A 170 -2.95 -11.75 -23.62
N ASN A 171 -3.15 -12.40 -22.48
CA ASN A 171 -2.05 -12.70 -21.54
C ASN A 171 -1.03 -13.66 -22.15
N GLU A 172 -1.46 -14.69 -22.87
CA GLU A 172 -0.57 -15.62 -23.58
C GLU A 172 0.25 -14.91 -24.68
N ILE A 173 -0.41 -14.09 -25.52
CA ILE A 173 0.27 -13.29 -26.54
C ILE A 173 1.29 -12.38 -25.89
N ARG A 174 0.88 -11.68 -24.82
CA ARG A 174 1.75 -10.79 -24.06
C ARG A 174 2.99 -11.51 -23.53
N GLN A 175 2.83 -12.70 -22.96
CA GLN A 175 3.97 -13.51 -22.49
C GLN A 175 4.92 -13.89 -23.63
N LYS A 176 4.38 -14.29 -24.79
CA LYS A 176 5.19 -14.65 -25.97
C LYS A 176 6.00 -13.47 -26.50
N GLU A 177 5.38 -12.30 -26.64
CA GLU A 177 6.07 -11.09 -27.10
C GLU A 177 7.15 -10.64 -26.11
N THR A 178 6.88 -10.72 -24.80
CA THR A 178 7.89 -10.41 -23.78
C THR A 178 9.07 -11.39 -23.83
N ALA A 179 8.81 -12.69 -23.96
CA ALA A 179 9.87 -13.69 -24.11
C ALA A 179 10.75 -13.39 -25.33
N LYS A 180 10.13 -13.02 -26.46
CA LYS A 180 10.84 -12.62 -27.67
C LYS A 180 11.74 -11.39 -27.45
N ILE A 181 11.25 -10.36 -26.75
CA ILE A 181 12.07 -9.18 -26.38
C ILE A 181 13.28 -9.61 -25.55
N HIS A 182 13.09 -10.46 -24.56
CA HIS A 182 14.20 -10.93 -23.72
C HIS A 182 15.20 -11.78 -24.51
N GLU A 183 14.73 -12.67 -25.38
CA GLU A 183 15.61 -13.45 -26.26
C GLU A 183 16.44 -12.53 -27.17
N GLU A 184 15.81 -11.57 -27.84
CA GLU A 184 16.48 -10.64 -28.75
C GLU A 184 17.48 -9.72 -28.02
N THR A 185 17.16 -9.29 -26.79
CA THR A 185 17.99 -8.35 -26.03
C THR A 185 19.01 -9.00 -25.10
N SER A 186 18.91 -10.32 -24.85
CA SER A 186 19.86 -11.09 -24.03
C SER A 186 21.26 -11.16 -24.63
N SER A 187 21.38 -10.97 -25.95
CA SER A 187 22.65 -10.98 -26.67
C SER A 187 23.45 -9.68 -26.54
N ILE A 188 22.89 -8.66 -25.89
CA ILE A 188 23.54 -7.36 -25.69
C ILE A 188 24.59 -7.49 -24.58
N PRO A 189 25.89 -7.21 -24.87
CA PRO A 189 26.93 -7.27 -23.85
C PRO A 189 26.63 -6.32 -22.69
N CYS A 190 26.90 -6.78 -21.45
CA CYS A 190 26.74 -6.03 -20.20
C CYS A 190 25.30 -5.75 -19.73
N ILE A 191 24.27 -6.24 -20.42
CA ILE A 191 22.86 -6.16 -20.00
C ILE A 191 22.28 -7.57 -20.03
N SER A 192 21.58 -8.00 -18.97
CA SER A 192 21.00 -9.36 -18.91
C SER A 192 19.83 -9.53 -19.88
N HIS A 193 18.99 -8.51 -20.02
CA HIS A 193 18.00 -8.27 -21.07
C HIS A 193 17.39 -6.88 -20.83
N LEU A 194 16.65 -6.34 -21.79
CA LEU A 194 15.84 -5.15 -21.57
C LEU A 194 14.42 -5.54 -21.16
N SER A 195 13.86 -4.81 -20.21
CA SER A 195 12.42 -4.83 -19.93
C SER A 195 11.63 -4.13 -21.06
N VAL A 196 10.33 -4.40 -21.13
CA VAL A 196 9.44 -3.73 -22.10
C VAL A 196 9.47 -2.21 -21.92
N TRP A 197 9.58 -1.72 -20.69
CA TRP A 197 9.68 -0.28 -20.40
C TRP A 197 10.91 0.36 -21.00
N GLU A 198 12.06 -0.28 -20.85
CA GLU A 198 13.32 0.23 -21.39
C GLU A 198 13.28 0.24 -22.91
N LEU A 199 12.71 -0.80 -23.54
CA LEU A 199 12.50 -0.82 -24.98
C LEU A 199 11.54 0.30 -25.46
N LEU A 200 10.45 0.55 -24.73
CA LEU A 200 9.53 1.65 -25.04
C LEU A 200 10.21 3.02 -24.93
N VAL A 201 11.01 3.24 -23.88
CA VAL A 201 11.78 4.47 -23.71
C VAL A 201 12.81 4.63 -24.83
N LEU A 202 13.51 3.57 -25.21
CA LEU A 202 14.49 3.60 -26.30
C LEU A 202 13.84 3.88 -27.66
N SER A 203 12.67 3.29 -27.93
CA SER A 203 11.95 3.48 -29.19
C SER A 203 11.35 4.88 -29.33
N ASN A 204 10.86 5.49 -28.25
CA ASN A 204 10.33 6.85 -28.27
C ASN A 204 10.58 7.62 -26.97
N LYS A 205 11.81 8.14 -26.84
CA LYS A 205 12.26 8.91 -25.67
C LYS A 205 11.36 10.10 -25.34
N LYS A 206 10.88 10.83 -26.36
CA LYS A 206 10.07 12.05 -26.14
C LYS A 206 8.76 11.76 -25.39
N VAL A 207 8.19 10.58 -25.61
CA VAL A 207 6.88 10.22 -25.03
C VAL A 207 7.04 9.53 -23.67
N TYR A 208 7.97 8.58 -23.55
CA TYR A 208 7.98 7.67 -22.39
C TYR A 208 9.03 8.02 -21.32
N TYR A 209 10.08 8.77 -21.66
CA TYR A 209 11.21 9.01 -20.74
C TYR A 209 10.81 9.72 -19.45
N ALA A 210 10.01 10.79 -19.54
CA ALA A 210 9.63 11.57 -18.36
C ALA A 210 8.82 10.74 -17.34
N GLY A 211 7.88 9.91 -17.82
CA GLY A 211 7.11 9.00 -16.97
C GLY A 211 8.00 7.93 -16.36
N TYR A 212 8.84 7.29 -17.17
CA TYR A 212 9.78 6.27 -16.71
C TYR A 212 10.74 6.79 -15.65
N GLN A 213 11.37 7.95 -15.89
CA GLN A 213 12.29 8.58 -14.93
C GLN A 213 11.58 8.89 -13.60
N LYS A 214 10.34 9.40 -13.64
CA LYS A 214 9.57 9.67 -12.42
C LYS A 214 9.31 8.40 -11.60
N HIS A 215 8.94 7.30 -12.26
CA HIS A 215 8.70 6.03 -11.58
C HIS A 215 10.00 5.42 -11.02
N LEU A 216 11.10 5.51 -11.77
CA LEU A 216 12.41 5.05 -11.34
C LEU A 216 12.89 5.83 -10.11
N GLN A 217 12.80 7.17 -10.15
CA GLN A 217 13.18 8.04 -9.04
C GLN A 217 12.37 7.73 -7.77
N ALA A 218 11.04 7.54 -7.92
CA ALA A 218 10.19 7.16 -6.79
C ALA A 218 10.59 5.81 -6.18
N ALA A 219 10.94 4.82 -7.01
CA ALA A 219 11.37 3.50 -6.53
C ALA A 219 12.71 3.59 -5.77
N VAL A 220 13.70 4.29 -6.31
CA VAL A 220 15.01 4.52 -5.65
C VAL A 220 14.83 5.21 -4.31
N GLU A 221 14.00 6.25 -4.27
CA GLU A 221 13.72 6.99 -3.04
C GLU A 221 13.08 6.13 -1.93
N ILE A 222 12.17 5.24 -2.30
CA ILE A 222 11.53 4.30 -1.35
C ILE A 222 12.56 3.26 -0.88
N LEU A 223 13.40 2.74 -1.80
CA LEU A 223 14.48 1.80 -1.47
C LEU A 223 15.47 2.40 -0.47
N ASP A 224 15.99 3.60 -0.73
CA ASP A 224 16.94 4.28 0.14
C ASP A 224 16.36 4.52 1.54
N ALA A 225 15.12 5.00 1.61
CA ALA A 225 14.43 5.22 2.88
C ALA A 225 14.24 3.90 3.65
N TYR A 226 13.90 2.82 2.95
CA TYR A 226 13.72 1.51 3.54
C TYR A 226 15.03 0.92 4.08
N PHE A 227 16.14 1.03 3.33
CA PHE A 227 17.45 0.59 3.80
C PHE A 227 17.91 1.32 5.06
N LEU A 228 17.67 2.64 5.15
CA LEU A 228 17.96 3.40 6.37
C LEU A 228 17.07 2.97 7.54
N TRP A 229 15.79 2.73 7.28
CA TRP A 229 14.83 2.23 8.26
C TRP A 229 15.26 0.88 8.84
N LEU A 230 15.65 -0.08 8.00
CA LEU A 230 16.06 -1.43 8.45
C LEU A 230 17.20 -1.39 9.48
N LYS A 231 18.14 -0.45 9.33
CA LYS A 231 19.26 -0.28 10.27
C LYS A 231 18.80 0.15 11.68
N ARG A 232 17.67 0.85 11.78
CA ARG A 232 17.14 1.44 13.02
C ARG A 232 15.85 0.79 13.53
N LYS A 233 15.26 -0.14 12.78
CA LYS A 233 14.00 -0.84 13.13
C LYS A 233 13.99 -1.38 14.57
N LYS A 234 15.09 -1.99 15.01
CA LYS A 234 15.19 -2.56 16.37
C LYS A 234 15.05 -1.48 17.46
N GLU A 235 15.62 -0.30 17.24
CA GLU A 235 15.55 0.83 18.17
C GLU A 235 14.12 1.35 18.29
N PHE A 236 13.41 1.44 17.16
CA PHE A 236 12.00 1.85 17.12
C PHE A 236 11.10 0.86 17.87
N ILE A 237 11.27 -0.45 17.62
CA ILE A 237 10.49 -1.49 18.30
C ILE A 237 10.70 -1.41 19.81
N LYS A 238 11.96 -1.29 20.25
CA LYS A 238 12.28 -1.14 21.67
C LYS A 238 11.56 0.08 22.26
N TRP A 239 11.60 1.22 21.58
CA TRP A 239 10.98 2.46 22.06
C TRP A 239 9.44 2.40 22.12
N ILE A 240 8.78 1.79 21.14
CA ILE A 240 7.30 1.65 21.18
C ILE A 240 6.87 0.75 22.35
N MET A 241 7.61 -0.34 22.54
CA MET A 241 7.29 -1.37 23.55
C MET A 241 7.67 -0.94 24.97
N ASP A 242 8.65 -0.04 25.11
CA ASP A 242 9.01 0.50 26.42
C ASP A 242 7.83 1.28 27.01
N ARG A 243 7.48 0.96 28.26
CA ARG A 243 6.39 1.61 29.00
C ARG A 243 6.91 2.67 29.99
N ASN A 244 8.23 2.81 30.14
CA ASN A 244 8.83 3.58 31.24
C ASN A 244 8.82 5.11 31.10
N ASP A 245 8.41 5.68 29.96
CA ASP A 245 8.44 7.14 29.75
C ASP A 245 7.32 7.91 30.47
N GLU A 246 6.37 7.22 31.14
CA GLU A 246 5.30 7.86 31.93
C GLU A 246 5.82 8.54 33.21
N HIS A 247 7.03 8.20 33.68
CA HIS A 247 7.54 8.68 34.99
C HIS A 247 8.40 9.95 34.94
N ASN A 248 8.81 10.44 33.76
CA ASN A 248 9.73 11.58 33.66
C ASN A 248 9.06 12.94 33.41
N VAL A 249 7.72 13.02 33.37
CA VAL A 249 6.99 14.29 33.14
C VAL A 249 6.56 14.96 34.46
N HIS A 250 6.65 14.27 35.60
CA HIS A 250 6.29 14.85 36.91
C HIS A 250 7.44 15.54 37.66
N ASN A 251 8.65 15.58 37.11
CA ASN A 251 9.81 16.23 37.77
C ASN A 251 10.25 17.55 37.11
N CYS A 252 9.38 18.20 36.35
CA CYS A 252 9.56 19.59 35.95
C CYS A 252 8.27 20.36 36.29
N SER A 253 8.13 20.69 37.57
CA SER A 253 7.26 21.76 38.08
C SER A 253 8.15 22.75 38.82
#